data_AF-E0Q6U5-F1
#
_entry.id   AF-E0Q6U5-F1
#
_cell.length_a   1.000
_cell.length_b   1.000
_cell.length_c   1.000
_cell.angle_alpha   90.00
_cell.angle_beta   90.00
_cell.angle_gamma   90.00
#
_symmetry.space_group_name_H-M   'P 1'
#
loop_
_entity.id
_entity.type
_entity.pdbx_description
1 polymer ?
#
loop_
_entity_poly.entity_id
_entity_poly.type
_entity_poly.pdbx_seq_one_letter_code
_entity_poly.pdbx_strand_id
1 'polypeptide(L)'
;MRGETITVLRRVKTGVDAGNNAIYKTTEELVGNVLVSPPTTADAGGERPDGITVDLNLAFPRTYTGEALRGCSVLVRGERYKVVGDPQRVDGGLTPTAWNMLVGVFRSDG
;
A
#
# COMPACT_ATOMS: atom_id res chain seq x y z
N MET A 1 19.68 -3.63 -3.52
CA MET A 1 18.21 -3.48 -3.47
C MET A 1 17.82 -2.38 -4.44
N ARG A 2 16.94 -2.63 -5.40
CA ARG A 2 16.45 -1.60 -6.34
C ARG A 2 14.97 -1.40 -6.06
N GLY A 3 14.56 -0.16 -5.83
CA GLY A 3 13.14 0.18 -5.79
C GLY A 3 12.53 0.06 -7.17
N GLU A 4 11.29 -0.42 -7.24
CA GLU A 4 10.48 -0.49 -8.44
C GLU A 4 9.44 0.65 -8.42
N THR A 5 8.93 1.01 -9.60
CA THR A 5 7.82 1.95 -9.72
C THR A 5 6.52 1.16 -9.71
N ILE A 6 5.63 1.51 -8.78
CA ILE A 6 4.31 0.89 -8.63
C ILE A 6 3.23 1.96 -8.81
N THR A 7 2.02 1.54 -9.18
CA THR A 7 0.89 2.46 -9.35
C THR A 7 -0.06 2.33 -8.16
N VAL A 8 -0.22 3.38 -7.38
CA VAL A 8 -1.20 3.43 -6.29
C VAL A 8 -2.55 3.91 -6.84
N LEU A 9 -3.58 3.11 -6.64
CA LEU A 9 -4.98 3.41 -6.95
C LEU A 9 -5.68 3.94 -5.70
N ARG A 10 -5.92 5.25 -5.67
CA ARG A 10 -6.53 5.95 -4.53
C ARG A 10 -7.97 6.33 -4.84
N ARG A 11 -8.89 6.07 -3.91
CA ARG A 11 -10.28 6.53 -4.02
C ARG A 11 -10.39 7.92 -3.40
N VAL A 12 -10.47 8.94 -4.24
CA VAL A 12 -10.62 10.34 -3.82
C VAL A 12 -12.08 10.75 -3.98
N LYS A 13 -12.68 11.35 -2.96
CA LYS A 13 -14.01 11.95 -3.08
C LYS A 13 -13.92 13.18 -3.97
N THR A 14 -14.47 13.10 -5.17
CA THR A 14 -14.42 14.20 -6.16
C THR A 14 -15.60 15.14 -6.08
N GLY A 15 -16.67 14.76 -5.37
CA GLY A 15 -17.83 15.62 -5.20
C GLY A 15 -19.01 14.89 -4.60
N VAL A 16 -20.18 15.49 -4.78
CA VAL A 16 -21.49 14.91 -4.45
C VAL A 16 -22.36 14.95 -5.69
N ASP A 17 -23.17 13.91 -5.89
CA ASP A 17 -24.16 13.86 -6.98
C ASP A 17 -25.40 14.70 -6.64
N ALA A 18 -26.34 14.78 -7.58
CA ALA A 18 -27.60 15.50 -7.40
C ALA A 18 -28.48 14.91 -6.27
N GLY A 19 -28.21 13.68 -5.84
CA GLY A 19 -28.86 13.00 -4.71
C GLY A 19 -28.10 13.13 -3.39
N ASN A 20 -27.07 13.98 -3.32
CA ASN A 20 -26.22 14.17 -2.15
C ASN A 20 -25.34 12.95 -1.77
N ASN A 21 -25.16 11.99 -2.70
CA ASN A 21 -24.26 10.87 -2.51
C ASN A 21 -22.82 11.27 -2.86
N ALA A 22 -21.86 10.80 -2.06
CA ALA A 22 -20.45 11.06 -2.34
C ALA A 22 -20.00 10.33 -3.62
N ILE A 23 -19.53 11.08 -4.61
CA ILE A 23 -18.88 10.54 -5.81
C ILE A 23 -17.41 10.31 -5.48
N TYR A 24 -16.96 9.07 -5.64
CA TYR A 24 -15.56 8.70 -5.50
C TYR A 24 -14.98 8.41 -6.88
N LYS A 25 -13.83 9.00 -7.18
CA LYS A 25 -13.03 8.69 -8.36
C LYS A 25 -11.78 7.93 -7.93
N THR A 26 -11.39 6.95 -8.71
CA THR A 26 -10.09 6.30 -8.54
C THR A 26 -9.05 7.11 -9.30
N THR A 27 -8.02 7.58 -8.60
CA THR A 27 -6.87 8.27 -9.18
C THR A 27 -5.66 7.37 -9.07
N GLU A 28 -4.91 7.24 -10.17
CA GLU A 28 -3.65 6.51 -10.26
C GLU A 28 -2.49 7.44 -9.94
N GLU A 29 -1.63 7.05 -8.99
CA GLU A 29 -0.39 7.73 -8.66
C GLU A 29 0.78 6.78 -8.90
N LEU A 30 1.74 7.18 -9.74
CA LEU A 30 2.98 6.46 -9.92
C LEU A 30 3.95 6.79 -8.78
N VAL A 31 4.28 5.78 -7.98
CA VAL A 31 5.22 5.91 -6.87
C VAL A 31 6.49 5.13 -7.20
N GLY A 32 7.55 5.86 -7.48
CA GLY A 32 8.88 5.31 -7.69
C GLY A 32 9.60 4.97 -6.39
N ASN A 33 10.70 4.24 -6.51
CA ASN A 33 11.57 3.88 -5.39
C ASN A 33 10.86 3.09 -4.28
N VAL A 34 9.88 2.25 -4.63
CA VAL A 34 9.20 1.35 -3.68
C VAL A 34 9.92 0.00 -3.67
N LEU A 35 10.33 -0.44 -2.49
CA LEU A 35 10.97 -1.75 -2.35
C LEU A 35 9.89 -2.83 -2.25
N VAL A 36 9.80 -3.67 -3.28
CA VAL A 36 8.92 -4.84 -3.26
C VAL A 36 9.71 -6.02 -2.70
N SER A 37 9.24 -6.54 -1.57
CA SER A 37 9.83 -7.70 -0.91
C SER A 37 8.78 -8.80 -0.75
N PRO A 38 9.17 -10.08 -0.83
CA PRO A 38 8.29 -11.17 -0.46
C PRO A 38 7.84 -11.03 1.00
N PRO A 39 6.69 -11.62 1.36
CA PRO A 39 6.21 -11.58 2.73
C PRO A 39 7.21 -12.35 3.61
N THR A 40 7.48 -11.84 4.80
CA THR A 40 8.40 -12.54 5.71
C THR A 40 7.66 -13.74 6.30
N THR A 41 8.36 -14.81 6.69
CA THR A 41 7.74 -15.97 7.36
C THR A 41 7.04 -15.61 8.67
N ALA A 42 7.37 -14.47 9.29
CA ALA A 42 6.63 -13.91 10.42
C ALA A 42 5.23 -13.41 10.01
N ASP A 43 5.05 -12.98 8.76
CA ASP A 43 3.75 -12.63 8.20
C ASP A 43 2.99 -13.86 7.68
N ALA A 44 3.69 -14.92 7.26
CA ALA A 44 3.10 -16.13 6.68
C ALA A 44 2.69 -17.20 7.72
N GLY A 45 3.23 -17.16 8.95
CA GLY A 45 3.05 -18.22 9.95
C GLY A 45 2.26 -17.84 11.20
N GLY A 46 1.78 -16.60 11.31
CA GLY A 46 0.93 -16.19 12.42
C GLY A 46 -0.51 -16.54 12.13
N GLU A 47 -1.10 -17.44 12.91
CA GLU A 47 -2.55 -17.69 12.99
C GLU A 47 -3.25 -16.37 13.37
N ARG A 48 -3.45 -15.48 12.39
CA ARG A 48 -4.17 -14.22 12.57
C ARG A 48 -5.65 -14.58 12.59
N PRO A 49 -6.40 -14.23 13.63
CA PRO A 49 -7.83 -14.58 13.76
C PRO A 49 -8.69 -14.05 12.60
N ASP A 50 -8.19 -13.10 11.81
CA ASP A 50 -8.88 -12.51 10.65
C ASP A 50 -8.55 -13.17 9.29
N GLY A 51 -7.65 -14.15 9.21
CA GLY A 51 -7.35 -14.87 7.96
C GLY A 51 -6.77 -14.01 6.83
N ILE A 52 -6.28 -12.80 7.12
CA ILE A 52 -5.76 -11.89 6.09
C ILE A 52 -4.28 -12.21 5.84
N THR A 53 -4.03 -12.91 4.73
CA THR A 53 -2.68 -13.21 4.22
C THR A 53 -2.09 -11.99 3.52
N VAL A 54 -0.85 -11.64 3.83
CA VAL A 54 -0.08 -10.64 3.07
C VAL A 54 0.73 -11.38 1.99
N ASP A 55 0.50 -11.05 0.72
CA ASP A 55 1.22 -11.64 -0.40
C ASP A 55 2.53 -10.92 -0.70
N LEU A 56 2.62 -9.61 -0.43
CA LEU A 56 3.80 -8.79 -0.69
C LEU A 56 3.96 -7.68 0.35
N ASN A 57 5.20 -7.35 0.67
CA ASN A 57 5.56 -6.21 1.48
C ASN A 57 6.15 -5.10 0.60
N LEU A 58 5.51 -3.93 0.61
CA LEU A 58 5.95 -2.75 -0.13
C LEU A 58 6.55 -1.74 0.85
N ALA A 59 7.85 -1.49 0.78
CA ALA A 59 8.48 -0.43 1.55
C ALA A 59 8.51 0.86 0.73
N PHE A 60 7.82 1.89 1.21
CA PHE A 60 7.76 3.19 0.57
C PHE A 60 8.88 4.11 1.09
N PRO A 61 9.43 4.96 0.20
CA PRO A 61 10.53 5.84 0.57
C PRO A 61 10.07 6.90 1.57
N ARG A 62 10.97 7.39 2.42
CA ARG A 62 10.68 8.49 3.36
C ARG A 62 10.18 9.75 2.64
N THR A 63 10.65 9.99 1.42
CA THR A 63 10.23 11.10 0.58
C THR A 63 8.79 10.99 0.11
N TYR A 64 8.12 9.86 0.32
CA TYR A 64 6.71 9.69 0.00
C TYR A 64 5.86 10.51 0.99
N THR A 65 5.40 11.67 0.52
CA THR A 65 4.47 12.58 1.22
C THR A 65 3.01 12.26 0.95
N GLY A 66 2.71 11.15 0.25
CA GLY A 66 1.33 10.77 -0.05
C GLY A 66 0.52 10.44 1.21
N GLU A 67 -0.80 10.55 1.06
CA GLU A 67 -1.79 10.25 2.11
C GLU A 67 -1.80 8.77 2.51
N ALA A 68 -2.53 8.46 3.57
CA ALA A 68 -2.66 7.10 4.10
C ALA A 68 -3.05 6.10 3.00
N LEU A 69 -2.20 5.10 2.77
CA LEU A 69 -2.44 4.02 1.82
C LEU A 69 -3.47 2.99 2.34
N ARG A 70 -3.98 3.18 3.57
CA ARG A 70 -5.00 2.34 4.19
C ARG A 70 -6.21 2.20 3.28
N GLY A 71 -6.54 0.96 2.91
CA GLY A 71 -7.69 0.67 2.05
C GLY A 71 -7.53 1.07 0.58
N CYS A 72 -6.35 1.53 0.16
CA CYS A 72 -6.05 1.77 -1.25
C CYS A 72 -5.74 0.44 -1.97
N SER A 73 -5.86 0.46 -3.30
CA SER A 73 -5.32 -0.61 -4.15
C SER A 73 -3.97 -0.16 -4.71
N VAL A 74 -3.11 -1.10 -5.04
CA VAL A 74 -1.84 -0.84 -5.72
C VAL A 74 -1.68 -1.84 -6.86
N LEU A 75 -1.04 -1.41 -7.93
CA LEU A 75 -0.72 -2.18 -9.11
C LEU A 75 0.79 -2.37 -9.11
N VAL A 76 1.21 -3.61 -8.97
CA VAL A 76 2.62 -4.01 -8.94
C VAL A 76 2.80 -5.00 -10.08
N ARG A 77 3.65 -4.66 -11.05
CA ARG A 77 3.92 -5.53 -12.23
C ARG A 77 2.68 -5.92 -13.04
N GLY A 78 1.66 -5.06 -13.07
CA GLY A 78 0.39 -5.33 -13.75
C GLY A 78 -0.61 -6.15 -12.92
N GLU A 79 -0.23 -6.62 -11.74
CA GLU A 79 -1.09 -7.34 -10.81
C GLU A 79 -1.67 -6.39 -9.76
N ARG A 80 -2.97 -6.56 -9.46
CA ARG A 80 -3.67 -5.70 -8.52
C ARG A 80 -3.61 -6.28 -7.11
N TYR A 81 -3.08 -5.50 -6.20
CA TYR A 81 -3.02 -5.79 -4.78
C TYR A 81 -3.84 -4.78 -3.99
N LYS A 82 -4.30 -5.20 -2.82
CA LYS A 82 -5.04 -4.35 -1.88
C LYS A 82 -4.25 -4.24 -0.60
N VAL A 83 -4.18 -3.02 -0.06
CA VAL A 83 -3.47 -2.75 1.19
C VAL A 83 -4.19 -3.44 2.35
N VAL A 84 -3.42 -4.21 3.12
CA VAL A 84 -3.87 -4.87 4.35
C VAL A 84 -3.59 -3.97 5.54
N GLY A 85 -4.59 -3.80 6.40
CA GLY A 85 -4.44 -3.09 7.66
C GLY A 85 -4.14 -1.60 7.48
N ASP A 86 -3.40 -1.04 8.43
CA ASP A 86 -2.98 0.36 8.42
C ASP A 86 -1.45 0.45 8.38
N PRO A 87 -0.86 0.96 7.29
CA PRO A 87 0.59 1.08 7.19
C PRO A 87 1.09 2.21 8.08
N GLN A 88 1.85 1.83 9.10
CA GLN A 88 2.45 2.78 10.05
C GLN A 88 3.84 3.22 9.55
N ARG A 89 4.13 4.52 9.69
CA ARG A 89 5.48 5.05 9.49
C ARG A 89 6.33 4.70 10.70
N VAL A 90 7.42 3.99 10.46
CA VAL A 90 8.38 3.60 11.49
C VAL A 90 9.43 4.69 11.57
N ASP A 91 9.21 5.71 12.41
CA ASP A 91 10.21 6.74 12.73
C ASP A 91 11.10 6.32 13.91
N GLY A 92 11.47 5.03 13.95
CA GLY A 92 12.20 4.37 15.04
C GLY A 92 13.68 4.76 15.16
N GLY A 93 14.02 6.05 15.07
CA GLY A 93 15.31 6.63 15.47
C GLY A 93 16.58 6.18 14.71
N LEU A 94 16.49 5.18 13.82
CA LEU A 94 17.61 4.61 13.08
C LEU A 94 17.54 5.03 11.61
N THR A 95 18.38 6.01 11.24
CA THR A 95 18.60 6.48 9.87
C THR A 95 19.82 5.79 9.24
N PRO A 96 19.63 4.62 8.60
CA PRO A 96 20.45 4.33 7.41
C PRO A 96 19.65 3.91 6.17
N THR A 97 18.34 3.62 6.26
CA THR A 97 17.56 3.12 5.12
C THR A 97 16.63 4.17 4.51
N ALA A 98 16.56 4.22 3.18
CA ALA A 98 15.78 5.21 2.42
C ALA A 98 14.24 5.04 2.53
N TRP A 99 13.77 4.00 3.23
CA TRP A 99 12.38 3.60 3.38
C TRP A 99 11.97 3.61 4.86
N ASN A 100 10.82 4.20 5.17
CA ASN A 100 10.30 4.30 6.55
C ASN A 100 8.86 3.81 6.70
N MET A 101 8.24 3.32 5.64
CA MET A 101 6.84 2.92 5.66
C MET A 101 6.72 1.55 5.01
N LEU A 102 6.32 0.54 5.79
CA LEU A 102 6.11 -0.81 5.30
C LEU A 102 4.61 -1.05 5.13
N VAL A 103 4.22 -1.51 3.95
CA VAL A 103 2.83 -1.70 3.55
C VAL A 103 2.65 -3.14 3.13
N GLY A 104 1.92 -3.91 3.93
CA GLY A 104 1.49 -5.25 3.55
C GLY A 104 0.36 -5.17 2.54
N VAL A 105 0.46 -5.91 1.44
CA VAL A 105 -0.59 -5.99 0.43
C VAL A 105 -0.91 -7.45 0.10
N PHE A 106 -2.17 -7.71 -0.22
CA PHE A 106 -2.64 -9.02 -0.65
C PHE A 106 -3.17 -8.94 -2.07
N ARG A 107 -3.03 -10.02 -2.84
CA ARG A 107 -3.53 -10.10 -4.20
C ARG A 107 -5.05 -10.07 -4.15
N SER A 108 -5.64 -9.10 -4.81
CA SER A 108 -7.09 -9.01 -4.96
C SER A 108 -7.42 -9.57 -6.34
N ASP A 109 -7.66 -10.87 -6.41
CA ASP A 109 -8.30 -11.50 -7.58
C ASP A 109 -9.73 -10.96 -7.64
N GLY A 110 -10.00 -10.07 -8.59
CA GLY A 110 -11.31 -9.44 -8.77
C GLY A 110 -12.21 -10.26 -9.66
#